data_AF-A0A945EAN1-F1
#
_entry.id   AF-A0A945EAN1-F1
#
_cell.length_a   1.000
_cell.length_b   1.000
_cell.length_c   1.000
_cell.angle_alpha   90.00
_cell.angle_beta   90.00
_cell.angle_gamma   90.00
#
_symmetry.space_group_name_H-M   'P 1'
#
loop_
_entity.id
_entity.type
_entity.pdbx_description
1 polymer ?
#
loop_
_entity_poly.entity_id
_entity_poly.type
_entity_poly.pdbx_seq_one_letter_code
_entity_poly.pdbx_strand_id
1 'polypeptide(L)'
;MDIGIESGQAKKSEFYKSSKKIVIVLLLVFVFFISVIYRVQTKYSSKIVDKQSLTPPNIALVFGAGLEAKGVPSDVLKDRILTAIKLYQDGRVGRFIMSGDNKDPDHNEVQAMKNYAIEQGLPEEVIITDGAGLSTKTACLRLKEQFNITKAILITQKYHLRRALYVCNEVGIDATGVVAEDRGYRNQLKYTVRELLASVNEWAQFNILFK
;
A
#
# COMPACT_ATOMS: atom_id res chain seq x y z
N MET A 1 -5.12 -54.21 -41.79
CA MET A 1 -5.83 -52.93 -41.98
C MET A 1 -5.78 -52.24 -40.63
N ASP A 2 -4.60 -51.79 -40.18
CA ASP A 2 -4.35 -51.38 -38.78
C ASP A 2 -3.55 -50.07 -38.62
N ILE A 3 -3.12 -49.47 -39.73
CA ILE A 3 -2.20 -48.32 -39.75
C ILE A 3 -2.88 -47.02 -39.24
N GLY A 4 -4.22 -46.98 -39.21
CA GLY A 4 -5.00 -45.82 -38.76
C GLY A 4 -5.22 -45.72 -37.25
N ILE A 5 -5.11 -46.82 -36.49
CA ILE A 5 -5.43 -46.84 -35.05
C ILE A 5 -4.21 -46.46 -34.19
N GLU A 6 -3.01 -46.94 -34.56
CA GLU A 6 -1.75 -46.59 -33.85
C GLU A 6 -1.39 -45.11 -34.00
N SER A 7 -1.59 -44.52 -35.18
CA SER A 7 -1.30 -43.11 -35.44
C SER A 7 -2.21 -42.16 -34.64
N GLY A 8 -3.46 -42.55 -34.39
CA GLY A 8 -4.40 -41.81 -33.52
C GLY A 8 -4.07 -41.91 -32.03
N GLN A 9 -3.63 -43.09 -31.56
CA GLN A 9 -3.18 -43.32 -30.17
C GLN A 9 -1.90 -42.51 -29.86
N ALA A 10 -0.93 -42.51 -30.77
CA ALA A 10 0.31 -41.75 -30.63
C ALA A 10 0.06 -40.23 -30.56
N LYS A 11 -0.74 -39.67 -31.49
CA LYS A 11 -1.15 -38.26 -31.49
C LYS A 11 -1.89 -37.86 -30.21
N LYS A 12 -2.78 -38.72 -29.72
CA LYS A 12 -3.53 -38.47 -28.46
C LYS A 12 -2.60 -38.48 -27.25
N SER A 13 -1.59 -39.35 -27.23
CA SER A 13 -0.58 -39.39 -26.15
C SER A 13 0.33 -38.16 -26.16
N GLU A 14 0.72 -37.68 -27.33
CA GLU A 14 1.59 -36.52 -27.50
C GLU A 14 0.84 -35.23 -27.16
N PHE A 15 -0.40 -35.09 -27.62
CA PHE A 15 -1.30 -34.01 -27.22
C PHE A 15 -1.48 -33.97 -25.70
N TYR A 16 -1.78 -35.10 -25.06
CA TYR A 16 -1.95 -35.18 -23.61
C TYR A 16 -0.66 -34.85 -22.83
N LYS A 17 0.51 -35.28 -23.31
CA LYS A 17 1.82 -34.90 -22.74
C LYS A 17 2.08 -33.39 -22.88
N SER A 18 1.74 -32.80 -24.02
CA SER A 18 1.85 -31.36 -24.27
C SER A 18 0.90 -30.56 -23.36
N SER A 19 -0.36 -30.97 -23.26
CA SER A 19 -1.34 -30.36 -22.34
C SER A 19 -0.91 -30.45 -20.87
N LYS A 20 -0.34 -31.60 -20.44
CA LYS A 20 0.23 -31.76 -19.09
C LYS A 20 1.36 -30.77 -18.81
N LYS A 21 2.29 -30.60 -19.75
CA LYS A 21 3.39 -29.62 -19.62
C LYS A 21 2.86 -28.20 -19.47
N ILE A 22 1.86 -27.82 -20.29
CA ILE A 22 1.23 -26.49 -20.20
C ILE A 22 0.61 -26.27 -18.82
N VAL A 23 -0.16 -27.23 -18.31
CA VAL A 23 -0.77 -27.14 -16.98
C VAL A 23 0.30 -26.99 -15.89
N ILE A 24 1.39 -27.76 -15.96
CA ILE A 24 2.50 -27.66 -14.99
C ILE A 24 3.12 -26.26 -15.04
N VAL A 25 3.40 -25.72 -16.23
CA VAL A 25 3.97 -24.37 -16.38
C VAL A 25 3.02 -23.32 -15.80
N LEU A 26 1.72 -23.40 -16.08
CA LEU A 26 0.74 -22.46 -15.52
C LEU A 26 0.66 -22.54 -13.99
N LEU A 27 0.75 -23.75 -13.42
CA LEU A 27 0.79 -23.94 -11.97
C LEU A 27 2.05 -23.34 -11.36
N LEU A 28 3.22 -23.52 -11.99
CA LEU A 28 4.47 -22.94 -11.51
C LEU A 28 4.43 -21.41 -11.55
N VAL A 29 3.89 -20.82 -12.61
CA VAL A 29 3.68 -19.37 -12.73
C VAL A 29 2.71 -18.88 -11.65
N PHE A 30 1.62 -19.61 -11.41
CA PHE A 30 0.66 -19.27 -10.35
C PHE A 30 1.31 -19.30 -8.96
N VAL A 31 2.04 -20.38 -8.63
CA VAL A 31 2.77 -20.51 -7.35
C VAL A 31 3.79 -19.39 -7.19
N PHE A 32 4.49 -19.01 -8.27
CA PHE A 32 5.42 -17.88 -8.26
C PHE A 32 4.72 -16.58 -7.86
N PHE A 33 3.61 -16.20 -8.49
CA PHE A 33 2.87 -14.98 -8.13
C PHE A 33 2.34 -15.00 -6.69
N ILE A 34 1.84 -16.15 -6.23
CA ILE A 34 1.41 -16.32 -4.83
C ILE A 34 2.59 -16.12 -3.88
N SER A 35 3.78 -16.65 -4.20
CA SER A 35 4.98 -16.47 -3.37
C SER A 35 5.44 -15.01 -3.30
N VAL A 36 5.32 -14.27 -4.42
CA VAL A 36 5.63 -12.83 -4.49
C VAL A 36 4.68 -12.03 -3.62
N ILE A 37 3.38 -12.25 -3.77
CA ILE A 37 2.35 -11.61 -2.93
C ILE A 37 2.62 -11.92 -1.46
N TYR A 38 2.82 -13.20 -1.11
CA TYR A 38 3.11 -13.62 0.26
C TYR A 38 4.32 -12.88 0.83
N ARG A 39 5.41 -12.77 0.07
CA ARG A 39 6.62 -12.06 0.48
C ARG A 39 6.36 -10.59 0.77
N VAL A 40 5.70 -9.87 -0.13
CA VAL A 40 5.36 -8.44 0.07
C VAL A 40 4.47 -8.26 1.30
N GLN A 41 3.52 -9.17 1.51
CA GLN A 41 2.54 -9.08 2.58
C GLN A 41 3.10 -9.46 3.97
N THR A 42 4.24 -10.18 4.04
CA THR A 42 4.78 -10.72 5.30
C THR A 42 6.15 -10.16 5.69
N LYS A 43 6.99 -9.72 4.74
CA LYS A 43 8.39 -9.31 5.02
C LYS A 43 8.52 -8.30 6.17
N TYR A 44 7.59 -7.35 6.27
CA TYR A 44 7.58 -6.31 7.30
C TYR A 44 6.30 -6.31 8.16
N SER A 45 5.52 -7.41 8.17
CA SER A 45 4.26 -7.43 8.91
C SER A 45 4.45 -7.33 10.43
N SER A 46 5.60 -7.75 10.95
CA SER A 46 5.97 -7.58 12.36
C SER A 46 6.23 -6.12 12.76
N LYS A 47 6.40 -5.22 11.79
CA LYS A 47 6.49 -3.77 12.03
C LYS A 47 5.13 -3.08 12.14
N ILE A 48 4.02 -3.82 12.06
CA ILE A 48 2.70 -3.29 12.41
C ILE A 48 2.57 -3.36 13.93
N VAL A 49 2.38 -2.20 14.56
CA VAL A 49 2.39 -2.10 16.02
C VAL A 49 1.12 -1.46 16.54
N ASP A 50 0.87 -1.69 17.83
CA ASP A 50 -0.21 -1.06 18.55
C ASP A 50 0.12 0.40 18.85
N LYS A 51 -0.89 1.28 18.85
CA LYS A 51 -0.71 2.74 18.99
C LYS A 51 0.06 3.09 20.28
N GLN A 52 -0.18 2.31 21.34
CA GLN A 52 0.36 2.49 22.68
C GLN A 52 1.82 2.01 22.83
N SER A 53 2.41 1.41 21.80
CA SER A 53 3.80 0.91 21.83
C SER A 53 4.85 1.85 21.22
N LEU A 54 4.44 2.91 20.52
CA LEU A 54 5.30 3.86 19.81
C LEU A 54 6.11 4.81 20.72
N THR A 55 7.45 4.83 20.72
CA THR A 55 8.21 5.79 21.56
C THR A 55 8.35 7.17 20.87
N PRO A 56 7.85 8.29 21.44
CA PRO A 56 7.89 9.63 20.82
C PRO A 56 9.25 10.36 20.97
N PRO A 57 9.47 11.49 20.24
CA PRO A 57 8.60 12.04 19.20
C PRO A 57 8.84 11.36 17.85
N ASN A 58 7.76 10.89 17.22
CA ASN A 58 7.81 10.31 15.89
C ASN A 58 7.27 11.29 14.84
N ILE A 59 7.65 11.04 13.58
CA ILE A 59 7.04 11.64 12.39
C ILE A 59 6.15 10.60 11.73
N ALA A 60 4.93 10.96 11.36
CA ALA A 60 4.01 10.06 10.66
C ALA A 60 3.71 10.51 9.23
N LEU A 61 3.67 9.55 8.31
CA LEU A 61 3.12 9.69 6.97
C LEU A 61 1.66 9.24 6.98
N VAL A 62 0.76 10.16 6.64
CA VAL A 62 -0.67 9.92 6.45
C VAL A 62 -0.93 9.86 4.95
N PHE A 63 -1.29 8.68 4.44
CA PHE A 63 -1.55 8.48 3.01
C PHE A 63 -2.92 9.02 2.60
N GLY A 64 -3.02 9.59 1.39
CA GLY A 64 -4.29 9.92 0.73
C GLY A 64 -5.15 8.71 0.36
N ALA A 65 -6.47 8.91 0.35
CA ALA A 65 -7.49 7.91 0.01
C ALA A 65 -8.65 8.47 -0.84
N GLY A 66 -8.51 9.67 -1.39
CA GLY A 66 -9.49 10.34 -2.24
C GLY A 66 -10.52 11.17 -1.49
N LEU A 67 -11.09 12.13 -2.21
CA LEU A 67 -12.20 12.98 -1.75
C LEU A 67 -13.54 12.49 -2.32
N GLU A 68 -14.59 12.73 -1.55
CA GLU A 68 -15.97 12.67 -1.99
C GLU A 68 -16.38 13.96 -2.73
N ALA A 69 -17.65 14.07 -3.09
CA ALA A 69 -18.19 15.27 -3.71
C ALA A 69 -17.92 16.51 -2.85
N LYS A 70 -17.67 17.64 -3.51
CA LYS A 70 -17.38 18.95 -2.88
C LYS A 70 -16.10 18.96 -2.02
N GLY A 71 -15.14 18.08 -2.30
CA GLY A 71 -13.82 18.11 -1.66
C GLY A 71 -13.79 17.56 -0.23
N VAL A 72 -14.84 16.88 0.20
CA VAL A 72 -14.91 16.28 1.54
C VAL A 72 -13.99 15.05 1.60
N PRO A 73 -13.16 14.88 2.63
CA PRO A 73 -12.39 13.64 2.79
C PRO A 73 -13.29 12.41 2.79
N SER A 74 -12.94 11.39 2.01
CA SER A 74 -13.66 10.11 2.04
C SER A 74 -13.63 9.47 3.42
N ASP A 75 -14.55 8.57 3.74
CA ASP A 75 -14.54 7.85 5.03
C ASP A 75 -13.18 7.18 5.33
N VAL A 76 -12.55 6.60 4.31
CA VAL A 76 -11.21 6.00 4.40
C VAL A 76 -10.16 7.06 4.75
N LEU A 77 -10.25 8.25 4.16
CA LEU A 77 -9.32 9.36 4.40
C LEU A 77 -9.52 9.95 5.80
N LYS A 78 -10.78 10.16 6.21
CA LYS A 78 -11.15 10.62 7.56
C LYS A 78 -10.57 9.70 8.62
N ASP A 79 -10.69 8.39 8.47
CA ASP A 79 -10.18 7.43 9.47
C ASP A 79 -8.66 7.49 9.64
N ARG A 80 -7.92 7.78 8.56
CA ARG A 80 -6.47 8.01 8.64
C ARG A 80 -6.15 9.29 9.39
N ILE A 81 -6.88 10.38 9.11
CA ILE A 81 -6.68 11.67 9.76
C ILE A 81 -7.04 11.58 11.25
N LEU A 82 -8.18 10.97 11.60
CA LEU A 82 -8.60 10.75 12.98
C LEU A 82 -7.60 9.89 13.76
N THR A 83 -7.00 8.88 13.11
CA THR A 83 -5.93 8.10 13.71
C THR A 83 -4.68 8.95 13.96
N ALA A 84 -4.32 9.84 13.04
CA ALA A 84 -3.21 10.78 13.21
C ALA A 84 -3.45 11.74 14.38
N ILE A 85 -4.65 12.31 14.49
CA ILE A 85 -5.06 13.18 15.58
C ILE A 85 -4.95 12.46 16.93
N LYS A 86 -5.45 11.22 17.01
CA LYS A 86 -5.35 10.42 18.25
C LYS A 86 -3.90 10.19 18.66
N LEU A 87 -3.02 9.87 17.71
CA LEU A 87 -1.59 9.69 17.99
C LEU A 87 -0.90 10.99 18.44
N TYR A 88 -1.37 12.15 17.98
CA TYR A 88 -0.92 13.45 18.48
C TYR A 88 -1.37 13.69 19.92
N GLN A 89 -2.66 13.49 20.19
CA GLN A 89 -3.26 13.66 21.52
C GLN A 89 -2.64 12.74 22.57
N ASP A 90 -2.30 11.52 22.18
CA ASP A 90 -1.60 10.53 23.01
C ASP A 90 -0.08 10.83 23.15
N GLY A 91 0.42 11.93 22.56
CA GLY A 91 1.82 12.34 22.62
C GLY A 91 2.79 11.41 21.87
N ARG A 92 2.30 10.55 20.97
CA ARG A 92 3.10 9.51 20.28
C ARG A 92 3.76 10.01 19.00
N VAL A 93 3.15 11.00 18.35
CA VAL A 93 3.60 11.60 17.08
C VAL A 93 3.58 13.11 17.21
N GLY A 94 4.68 13.77 16.84
CA GLY A 94 4.82 15.22 16.96
C GLY A 94 4.71 15.97 15.63
N ARG A 95 4.83 15.29 14.49
CA ARG A 95 4.71 15.89 13.15
C ARG A 95 4.08 14.92 12.16
N PHE A 96 3.34 15.45 11.21
CA PHE A 96 2.59 14.70 10.21
C PHE A 96 2.92 15.19 8.81
N ILE A 97 3.17 14.25 7.91
CA ILE A 97 3.23 14.50 6.47
C ILE A 97 1.96 13.90 5.86
N MET A 98 1.10 14.76 5.34
CA MET A 98 -0.12 14.39 4.63
C MET A 98 0.22 14.33 3.14
N SER A 99 0.34 13.12 2.61
CA SER A 99 0.84 12.88 1.24
C SER A 99 -0.27 12.29 0.38
N GLY A 100 -0.56 12.95 -0.74
CA GLY A 100 -1.69 12.66 -1.62
C GLY A 100 -1.65 13.52 -2.88
N ASP A 101 -2.76 13.58 -3.59
CA ASP A 101 -2.85 14.36 -4.83
C ASP A 101 -3.11 15.86 -4.58
N ASN A 102 -2.50 16.72 -5.39
CA ASN A 102 -2.80 18.15 -5.47
C ASN A 102 -2.92 18.68 -6.91
N LYS A 103 -3.06 17.79 -7.90
CA LYS A 103 -2.98 18.14 -9.34
C LYS A 103 -4.01 19.13 -9.83
N ASP A 104 -5.12 19.29 -9.11
CA ASP A 104 -6.22 20.17 -9.48
C ASP A 104 -6.52 21.15 -8.33
N PRO A 105 -6.55 22.47 -8.56
CA PRO A 105 -7.02 23.44 -7.58
C PRO A 105 -8.42 23.10 -7.01
N ASP A 106 -9.29 22.52 -7.82
CA ASP A 106 -10.66 22.12 -7.44
C ASP A 106 -10.69 20.73 -6.76
N HIS A 107 -9.58 19.98 -6.78
CA HIS A 107 -9.42 18.68 -6.14
C HIS A 107 -8.08 18.56 -5.40
N ASN A 108 -7.89 19.41 -4.40
CA ASN A 108 -6.69 19.42 -3.56
C ASN A 108 -6.86 18.52 -2.33
N GLU A 109 -6.52 17.24 -2.47
CA GLU A 109 -6.67 16.24 -1.40
C GLU A 109 -5.86 16.60 -0.16
N VAL A 110 -4.59 16.98 -0.33
CA VAL A 110 -3.71 17.29 0.81
C VAL A 110 -4.16 18.53 1.57
N GLN A 111 -4.76 19.52 0.90
CA GLN A 111 -5.35 20.67 1.56
C GLN A 111 -6.61 20.29 2.33
N ALA A 112 -7.47 19.44 1.76
CA ALA A 112 -8.65 18.93 2.47
C ALA A 112 -8.26 18.12 3.71
N MET A 113 -7.19 17.31 3.63
CA MET A 113 -6.64 16.60 4.79
C MET A 113 -6.17 17.57 5.88
N LYS A 114 -5.40 18.60 5.50
CA LYS A 114 -4.88 19.62 6.43
C LYS A 114 -6.02 20.38 7.11
N ASN A 115 -6.97 20.88 6.33
CA ASN A 115 -8.12 21.62 6.85
C ASN A 115 -8.93 20.77 7.82
N TYR A 116 -9.27 19.55 7.43
CA TYR A 116 -10.01 18.63 8.29
C TYR A 116 -9.26 18.34 9.59
N ALA A 117 -7.94 18.12 9.54
CA ALA A 117 -7.17 17.88 10.75
C ALA A 117 -7.14 19.09 11.70
N ILE A 118 -7.01 20.31 11.15
CA ILE A 118 -7.07 21.56 11.92
C ILE A 118 -8.44 21.75 12.56
N GLU A 119 -9.52 21.53 11.81
CA GLU A 119 -10.90 21.58 12.31
C GLU A 119 -11.14 20.59 13.46
N GLN A 120 -10.45 19.44 13.45
CA GLN A 120 -10.51 18.43 14.50
C GLN A 120 -9.50 18.66 15.65
N GLY A 121 -8.78 19.80 15.64
CA GLY A 121 -7.94 20.24 16.77
C GLY A 121 -6.45 19.91 16.66
N LEU A 122 -5.96 19.50 15.49
CA LEU A 122 -4.53 19.35 15.25
C LEU A 122 -3.89 20.71 14.92
N PRO A 123 -2.84 21.16 15.63
CA PRO A 123 -2.21 22.44 15.32
C PRO A 123 -1.61 22.47 13.91
N GLU A 124 -1.71 23.61 13.23
CA GLU A 124 -1.26 23.73 11.84
C GLU A 124 0.25 23.48 11.70
N GLU A 125 1.03 23.93 12.69
CA GLU A 125 2.50 23.87 12.71
C GLU A 125 3.07 22.45 12.76
N VAL A 126 2.26 21.45 13.13
CA VAL A 126 2.66 20.04 13.12
C VAL A 126 2.30 19.33 11.81
N ILE A 127 1.63 19.99 10.88
CA ILE A 127 1.15 19.43 9.62
C ILE A 127 1.97 19.96 8.44
N ILE A 128 2.55 19.04 7.66
CA ILE A 128 3.20 19.31 6.39
C ILE A 128 2.39 18.61 5.30
N THR A 129 2.11 19.30 4.20
CA THR A 129 1.43 18.72 3.03
C THR A 129 2.43 18.32 1.94
N ASP A 130 2.18 17.19 1.30
CA ASP A 130 2.97 16.67 0.19
C ASP A 130 2.05 16.28 -1.00
N GLY A 131 1.81 17.22 -1.90
CA GLY A 131 0.91 17.04 -3.04
C GLY A 131 1.47 16.22 -4.21
N ALA A 132 2.74 15.83 -4.16
CA ALA A 132 3.35 14.98 -5.19
C ALA A 132 3.39 13.50 -4.78
N GLY A 133 2.67 13.12 -3.72
CA GLY A 133 2.52 11.77 -3.18
C GLY A 133 1.60 10.83 -3.97
N LEU A 134 1.70 10.84 -5.30
CA LEU A 134 0.71 10.24 -6.22
C LEU A 134 0.69 8.71 -6.22
N SER A 135 1.66 8.08 -5.58
CA SER A 135 1.73 6.64 -5.37
C SER A 135 2.39 6.36 -4.03
N THR A 136 2.18 5.16 -3.49
CA THR A 136 2.87 4.71 -2.27
C THR A 136 4.38 4.87 -2.40
N LYS A 137 4.95 4.48 -3.53
CA LYS A 137 6.39 4.60 -3.80
C LYS A 137 6.84 6.04 -3.84
N THR A 138 6.13 6.90 -4.56
CA THR A 138 6.47 8.33 -4.64
C THR A 138 6.41 8.98 -3.27
N ALA A 139 5.37 8.73 -2.47
CA ALA A 139 5.28 9.22 -1.10
C ALA A 139 6.48 8.78 -0.23
N CYS A 140 6.85 7.49 -0.28
CA CYS A 140 8.01 6.98 0.48
C CYS A 140 9.35 7.55 -0.01
N LEU A 141 9.56 7.70 -1.33
CA LEU A 141 10.77 8.34 -1.88
C LEU A 141 10.87 9.80 -1.47
N ARG A 142 9.75 10.52 -1.51
CA ARG A 142 9.69 11.94 -1.14
C ARG A 142 9.97 12.15 0.34
N LEU A 143 9.52 11.27 1.23
CA LEU A 143 9.97 11.28 2.63
C LEU A 143 11.50 11.35 2.73
N LYS A 144 12.19 10.49 1.98
CA LYS A 144 13.64 10.42 2.00
C LYS A 144 14.30 11.62 1.34
N GLU A 145 13.90 11.93 0.11
CA GLU A 145 14.62 12.86 -0.76
C GLU A 145 14.22 14.32 -0.54
N GLN A 146 12.93 14.57 -0.32
CA GLN A 146 12.41 15.94 -0.13
C GLN A 146 12.41 16.36 1.34
N PHE A 147 12.09 15.43 2.24
CA PHE A 147 11.91 15.75 3.65
C PHE A 147 13.08 15.27 4.53
N ASN A 148 14.08 14.59 3.96
CA ASN A 148 15.24 14.02 4.69
C ASN A 148 14.83 13.13 5.88
N ILE A 149 13.69 12.46 5.77
CA ILE A 149 13.17 11.55 6.78
C ILE A 149 13.60 10.14 6.43
N THR A 150 14.25 9.47 7.37
CA THR A 150 14.69 8.06 7.24
C THR A 150 13.95 7.13 8.19
N LYS A 151 13.09 7.65 9.08
CA LYS A 151 12.25 6.89 10.01
C LYS A 151 10.87 7.51 10.12
N ALA A 152 9.83 6.73 9.91
CA ALA A 152 8.46 7.24 9.92
C ALA A 152 7.41 6.20 10.36
N ILE A 153 6.31 6.67 10.91
CA ILE A 153 5.10 5.86 11.15
C ILE A 153 4.20 5.98 9.93
N LEU A 154 3.74 4.85 9.39
CA LEU A 154 2.78 4.81 8.30
C LEU A 154 1.37 4.67 8.87
N ILE A 155 0.49 5.61 8.55
CA ILE A 155 -0.92 5.58 8.95
C ILE A 155 -1.78 5.30 7.74
N THR A 156 -2.34 4.09 7.67
CA THR A 156 -3.28 3.67 6.63
C THR A 156 -4.07 2.43 7.05
N GLN A 157 -5.05 2.00 6.25
CA GLN A 157 -5.86 0.82 6.56
C GLN A 157 -5.06 -0.47 6.44
N LYS A 158 -5.52 -1.51 7.14
CA LYS A 158 -4.90 -2.84 7.19
C LYS A 158 -4.64 -3.43 5.80
N TYR A 159 -5.56 -3.26 4.85
CA TYR A 159 -5.40 -3.80 3.49
C TYR A 159 -4.21 -3.17 2.74
N HIS A 160 -3.93 -1.88 2.99
CA HIS A 160 -2.86 -1.12 2.34
C HIS A 160 -1.53 -1.19 3.10
N LEU A 161 -1.60 -1.27 4.43
CA LEU A 161 -0.45 -1.05 5.31
C LEU A 161 0.71 -2.00 5.06
N ARG A 162 0.44 -3.26 4.74
CA ARG A 162 1.49 -4.27 4.48
C ARG A 162 2.33 -3.92 3.25
N ARG A 163 1.67 -3.55 2.14
CA ARG A 163 2.37 -3.11 0.93
C ARG A 163 3.07 -1.78 1.15
N ALA A 164 2.45 -0.84 1.87
CA ALA A 164 3.08 0.43 2.21
C ALA A 164 4.37 0.25 3.03
N LEU A 165 4.35 -0.64 4.03
CA LEU A 165 5.54 -1.01 4.82
C LEU A 165 6.61 -1.63 3.95
N TYR A 166 6.26 -2.54 3.06
CA TYR A 166 7.20 -3.12 2.10
C TYR A 166 7.88 -2.02 1.28
N VAL A 167 7.09 -1.18 0.59
CA VAL A 167 7.61 -0.13 -0.28
C VAL A 167 8.49 0.86 0.48
N CYS A 168 8.03 1.39 1.62
CA CYS A 168 8.78 2.35 2.40
C CYS A 168 10.10 1.78 2.95
N ASN A 169 10.10 0.54 3.44
CA ASN A 169 11.35 -0.08 3.92
C ASN A 169 12.31 -0.43 2.76
N GLU A 170 11.80 -0.84 1.59
CA GLU A 170 12.68 -1.09 0.42
C GLU A 170 13.33 0.20 -0.12
N VAL A 171 12.70 1.37 -0.01
CA VAL A 171 13.34 2.65 -0.38
C VAL A 171 14.32 3.18 0.68
N GLY A 172 14.40 2.51 1.84
CA GLY A 172 15.31 2.84 2.94
C GLY A 172 14.71 3.76 4.03
N ILE A 173 13.38 3.79 4.17
CA ILE A 173 12.73 4.37 5.36
C ILE A 173 12.56 3.25 6.39
N ASP A 174 13.11 3.41 7.60
CA ASP A 174 12.76 2.57 8.75
C ASP A 174 11.31 2.85 9.16
N ALA A 175 10.39 2.18 8.48
CA ALA A 175 8.96 2.44 8.60
C ALA A 175 8.29 1.45 9.54
N THR A 176 7.53 1.98 10.50
CA THR A 176 6.62 1.23 11.39
C THR A 176 5.18 1.56 11.02
N GLY A 177 4.25 0.61 11.17
CA GLY A 177 2.87 0.77 10.70
C GLY A 177 1.86 0.85 11.84
N VAL A 178 0.91 1.78 11.72
CA VAL A 178 -0.29 1.85 12.56
C VAL A 178 -1.51 1.70 11.67
N VAL A 179 -2.39 0.77 12.05
CA VAL A 179 -3.66 0.55 11.36
C VAL A 179 -4.62 1.69 11.71
N ALA A 180 -5.07 2.43 10.69
CA ALA A 180 -6.19 3.34 10.83
C ALA A 180 -7.48 2.56 11.14
N GLU A 181 -8.35 3.13 11.97
CA GLU A 181 -9.62 2.49 12.32
C GLU A 181 -10.41 2.13 11.05
N ASP A 182 -10.91 0.89 11.00
CA ASP A 182 -11.66 0.36 9.85
C ASP A 182 -13.12 0.21 10.28
N ARG A 183 -13.96 1.16 9.87
CA ARG A 183 -15.40 1.15 10.16
C ARG A 183 -16.19 0.21 9.23
N GLY A 184 -15.51 -0.55 8.36
CA GLY A 184 -16.13 -1.46 7.41
C GLY A 184 -16.58 -0.73 6.14
N TYR A 185 -15.75 -0.73 5.10
CA TYR A 185 -16.08 -0.07 3.83
C TYR A 185 -16.77 -1.03 2.85
N ARG A 186 -17.80 -0.55 2.14
CA ARG A 186 -18.55 -1.33 1.11
C ARG A 186 -17.65 -1.94 0.03
N ASN A 187 -16.48 -1.34 -0.23
CA ASN A 187 -15.55 -1.73 -1.30
C ASN A 187 -14.34 -2.55 -0.82
N GLN A 188 -14.37 -3.14 0.38
CA GLN A 188 -13.22 -3.82 0.98
C GLN A 188 -12.59 -4.91 0.10
N LEU A 189 -13.41 -5.71 -0.59
CA LEU A 189 -12.94 -6.76 -1.50
C LEU A 189 -12.18 -6.15 -2.70
N LYS A 190 -12.73 -5.10 -3.30
CA LYS A 190 -12.10 -4.38 -4.42
C LYS A 190 -10.74 -3.81 -4.01
N TYR A 191 -10.66 -3.19 -2.83
CA TYR A 191 -9.39 -2.70 -2.30
C TYR A 191 -8.39 -3.83 -2.09
N THR A 192 -8.82 -4.93 -1.48
CA THR A 192 -7.94 -6.09 -1.24
C THR A 192 -7.38 -6.65 -2.55
N VAL A 193 -8.21 -6.88 -3.57
CA VAL A 193 -7.74 -7.39 -4.88
C VAL A 193 -6.75 -6.41 -5.53
N ARG A 194 -7.05 -5.10 -5.50
CA ARG A 194 -6.14 -4.08 -6.00
C ARG A 194 -4.78 -4.15 -5.30
N GLU A 195 -4.77 -4.35 -3.98
CA GLU A 195 -3.53 -4.45 -3.20
C GLU A 195 -2.69 -5.70 -3.55
N LEU A 196 -3.33 -6.82 -3.89
CA LEU A 196 -2.62 -8.02 -4.35
C LEU A 196 -1.90 -7.77 -5.68
N LEU A 197 -2.60 -7.15 -6.64
CA LEU A 197 -2.02 -6.79 -7.94
C LEU A 197 -0.91 -5.74 -7.79
N ALA A 198 -1.13 -4.72 -6.96
CA ALA A 198 -0.14 -3.72 -6.67
C ALA A 198 1.10 -4.33 -5.97
N SER A 199 0.94 -5.34 -5.13
CA SER A 199 2.06 -6.02 -4.46
C SER A 199 3.00 -6.69 -5.48
N VAL A 200 2.45 -7.33 -6.50
CA VAL A 200 3.24 -7.92 -7.59
C VAL A 200 4.01 -6.83 -8.36
N ASN A 201 3.33 -5.73 -8.69
CA ASN A 201 3.94 -4.60 -9.39
C ASN A 201 5.09 -3.97 -8.59
N GLU A 202 4.90 -3.71 -7.30
CA GLU A 202 5.95 -3.14 -6.44
C GLU A 202 7.13 -4.10 -6.28
N TRP A 203 6.88 -5.40 -6.11
CA TRP A 203 7.96 -6.38 -6.07
C TRP A 203 8.79 -6.37 -7.35
N ALA A 204 8.14 -6.33 -8.52
CA ALA A 204 8.81 -6.27 -9.81
C ALA A 204 9.66 -4.99 -9.95
N GLN A 205 9.12 -3.84 -9.51
CA GLN A 205 9.88 -2.60 -9.50
C GLN A 205 11.19 -2.73 -8.71
N PHE A 206 11.15 -3.20 -7.46
CA PHE A 206 12.35 -3.28 -6.62
C PHE A 206 13.33 -4.40 -7.00
N ASN A 207 12.85 -5.52 -7.57
CA ASN A 207 13.68 -6.71 -7.77
C ASN A 207 14.13 -6.92 -9.22
N ILE A 208 13.48 -6.26 -10.18
CA ILE A 208 13.75 -6.39 -11.61
C ILE A 208 14.14 -5.05 -12.22
N LEU A 209 13.33 -4.01 -12.03
CA LEU A 209 13.46 -2.75 -12.78
C LEU A 209 14.44 -1.74 -12.18
N PHE A 210 14.73 -1.83 -10.88
CA PHE A 210 15.59 -0.89 -10.13
C PHE A 210 16.91 -1.52 -9.64
N LYS A 211 17.36 -2.61 -10.29
CA LYS A 211 18.71 -3.16 -10.13
C LYS A 211 19.65 -2.63 -11.19
#